data_AF-A0A2S2CRT6-F1
#
_entry.id   AF-A0A2S2CRT6-F1
#
_cell.length_a   1.000
_cell.length_b   1.000
_cell.length_c   1.000
_cell.angle_alpha   90.00
_cell.angle_beta   90.00
_cell.angle_gamma   90.00
#
_symmetry.space_group_name_H-M   'P 1'
#
loop_
_entity.id
_entity.type
_entity.pdbx_description
1 polymer ?
#
loop_
_entity_poly.entity_id
_entity_poly.type
_entity_poly.pdbx_seq_one_letter_code
_entity_poly.pdbx_strand_id
1 'polypeptide(L)'
;MQTAACRSSSIISAAAEAAASTSSAGRQIHADRSDQPLPLPPLRPGAVIHGPGSEEIDALIDRFAAELRRRGFRVGGVVQRNYGPVDDCADRMELVDVATGQSFGISQNLGRESQSCRVDPMGVADASQSVRRAVQERVDLLVVNKFAGLESHGEGLAQEMLDGMAEGVPVLTSIGSRYLNEWQQFTGGFCDLLSPTEQALWDWWGPHRLYEDLRLGVEDAPVRRVVVGTHWVAVETERALGLAARYGSDLADPARWMGKGLKALVDQAAASWDPLEMSVGLAAINAHYNADDVMGETGNGLDLFTGVEGRTVVVGGFPQLARRLPNAQIIDMTPRPGEFPEPAGDWLLRGAEAVAVTASALGNRTLPRLLRAARGARVAMVGPGTPLTPRLFSYGIEALAGFIPQDREAVVRVVGDGGGSRDFHPFGRMVTLRRPAQT
;
A
#
# COMPACT_ATOMS: atom_id res chain seq x y z
N MET A 1 24.57 -31.98 6.53
CA MET A 1 24.92 -30.87 7.45
C MET A 1 25.87 -29.82 6.86
N GLN A 2 26.73 -30.11 5.88
CA GLN A 2 27.60 -29.10 5.23
C GLN A 2 26.99 -28.38 4.02
N THR A 3 25.91 -28.89 3.42
CA THR A 3 25.28 -28.33 2.22
C THR A 3 24.31 -27.18 2.49
N ALA A 4 23.68 -27.12 3.66
CA ALA A 4 22.76 -26.04 4.05
C ALA A 4 23.52 -24.75 4.42
N ALA A 5 24.63 -24.85 5.15
CA ALA A 5 25.44 -23.70 5.57
C ALA A 5 26.10 -22.96 4.40
N CYS A 6 26.38 -23.65 3.28
CA CYS A 6 26.95 -23.04 2.09
C CYS A 6 25.92 -22.19 1.32
N ARG A 7 24.61 -22.48 1.46
CA ARG A 7 23.51 -21.77 0.77
C ARG A 7 22.94 -20.60 1.57
N SER A 8 23.02 -20.63 2.91
CA SER A 8 22.68 -19.47 3.76
C SER A 8 23.63 -18.29 3.51
N SER A 9 24.92 -18.59 3.31
CA SER A 9 25.92 -17.58 2.94
C SER A 9 25.66 -16.99 1.55
N SER A 10 25.10 -17.75 0.60
CA SER A 10 24.78 -17.21 -0.74
C SER A 10 23.57 -16.28 -0.76
N ILE A 11 22.61 -16.38 0.17
CA ILE A 11 21.46 -15.45 0.25
C ILE A 11 21.90 -14.09 0.82
N ILE A 12 22.71 -14.10 1.89
CA ILE A 12 23.30 -12.88 2.46
C ILE A 12 24.28 -12.26 1.45
N SER A 13 25.08 -13.08 0.75
CA SER A 13 25.99 -12.61 -0.31
C SER A 13 25.21 -12.07 -1.51
N ALA A 14 24.12 -12.68 -1.95
CA ALA A 14 23.31 -12.19 -3.06
C ALA A 14 22.56 -10.89 -2.72
N ALA A 15 22.04 -10.74 -1.50
CA ALA A 15 21.44 -9.49 -1.03
C ALA A 15 22.50 -8.37 -0.87
N ALA A 16 23.70 -8.71 -0.42
CA ALA A 16 24.83 -7.79 -0.34
C ALA A 16 25.43 -7.46 -1.73
N GLU A 17 25.46 -8.41 -2.66
CA GLU A 17 25.94 -8.25 -4.04
C GLU A 17 24.93 -7.51 -4.92
N ALA A 18 23.62 -7.67 -4.69
CA ALA A 18 22.59 -6.81 -5.25
C ALA A 18 22.74 -5.35 -4.76
N ALA A 19 23.17 -5.15 -3.51
CA ALA A 19 23.49 -3.83 -2.96
C ALA A 19 24.88 -3.29 -3.39
N ALA A 20 25.79 -4.15 -3.85
CA ALA A 20 27.16 -3.78 -4.26
C ALA A 20 27.31 -3.62 -5.79
N SER A 21 26.60 -4.42 -6.61
CA SER A 21 26.58 -4.32 -8.08
C SER A 21 25.96 -3.03 -8.60
N THR A 22 25.23 -2.30 -7.75
CA THR A 22 24.78 -0.92 -8.00
C THR A 22 25.92 0.11 -8.09
N SER A 23 27.16 -0.22 -7.71
CA SER A 23 28.26 0.76 -7.69
C SER A 23 28.98 0.96 -9.02
N SER A 24 28.96 0.00 -9.95
CA SER A 24 29.61 0.11 -11.27
C SER A 24 28.63 0.39 -12.41
N ALA A 25 27.34 0.04 -12.24
CA ALA A 25 26.24 0.45 -13.12
C ALA A 25 25.79 1.91 -12.91
N GLY A 26 26.29 2.60 -11.87
CA GLY A 26 25.86 3.94 -11.44
C GLY A 26 26.02 5.08 -12.46
N ARG A 27 26.78 4.89 -13.56
CA ARG A 27 26.90 5.91 -14.63
C ARG A 27 25.92 5.73 -15.79
N GLN A 28 25.29 4.55 -15.94
CA GLN A 28 24.46 4.24 -17.10
C GLN A 28 22.96 4.12 -16.77
N ILE A 29 22.58 4.09 -15.48
CA ILE A 29 21.19 3.99 -15.00
C ILE A 29 20.40 5.31 -15.18
N HIS A 30 21.05 6.44 -15.44
CA HIS A 30 20.38 7.75 -15.45
C HIS A 30 19.58 8.08 -16.72
N ALA A 31 19.68 7.29 -17.79
CA ALA A 31 19.13 7.68 -19.10
C ALA A 31 17.86 6.93 -19.56
N ASP A 32 17.44 5.85 -18.89
CA ASP A 32 16.39 4.94 -19.45
C ASP A 32 15.23 4.60 -18.47
N ARG A 33 15.01 5.39 -17.41
CA ARG A 33 13.97 5.14 -16.39
C ARG A 33 12.81 6.14 -16.38
N SER A 34 12.66 6.97 -17.43
CA SER A 34 11.71 8.09 -17.42
C SER A 34 10.24 7.67 -17.30
N ASP A 35 9.92 6.41 -17.61
CA ASP A 35 8.53 5.93 -17.70
C ASP A 35 8.15 4.88 -16.63
N GLN A 36 9.07 4.49 -15.72
CA GLN A 36 8.74 3.53 -14.65
C GLN A 36 8.41 4.24 -13.32
N PRO A 37 7.38 3.79 -12.57
CA PRO A 37 7.12 4.30 -11.24
C PRO A 37 8.36 4.22 -10.34
N LEU A 38 8.44 5.14 -9.38
CA LEU A 38 9.53 5.14 -8.42
C LEU A 38 9.61 3.80 -7.67
N PRO A 39 10.82 3.29 -7.39
CA PRO A 39 10.98 2.00 -6.74
C PRO A 39 10.35 2.01 -5.34
N LEU A 40 9.55 0.98 -5.06
CA LEU A 40 8.97 0.76 -3.74
C LEU A 40 10.04 0.20 -2.79
N PRO A 41 9.97 0.52 -1.48
CA PRO A 41 10.82 -0.13 -0.50
C PRO A 41 10.62 -1.67 -0.53
N PRO A 42 11.70 -2.45 -0.49
CA PRO A 42 11.62 -3.90 -0.49
C PRO A 42 10.88 -4.39 0.75
N LEU A 43 10.14 -5.50 0.62
CA LEU A 43 9.54 -6.20 1.74
C LEU A 43 10.38 -7.43 2.06
N ARG A 44 10.54 -7.69 3.36
CA ARG A 44 10.97 -9.00 3.82
C ARG A 44 9.87 -10.02 3.54
N PRO A 45 10.22 -11.29 3.30
CA PRO A 45 9.25 -12.38 3.27
C PRO A 45 8.31 -12.32 4.48
N GLY A 46 7.01 -12.25 4.23
CA GLY A 46 5.98 -12.28 5.25
C GLY A 46 5.56 -13.71 5.53
N ALA A 47 5.52 -14.10 6.80
CA ALA A 47 5.06 -15.42 7.21
C ALA A 47 3.98 -15.31 8.29
N VAL A 48 2.76 -15.71 7.95
CA VAL A 48 1.65 -15.75 8.92
C VAL A 48 1.81 -16.96 9.83
N ILE A 49 2.03 -16.72 11.13
CA ILE A 49 2.19 -17.79 12.12
C ILE A 49 0.82 -18.27 12.59
N HIS A 50 0.63 -19.58 12.64
CA HIS A 50 -0.60 -20.16 13.16
C HIS A 50 -0.39 -21.43 13.99
N GLY A 51 -1.38 -21.74 14.82
CA GLY A 51 -1.43 -22.97 15.61
C GLY A 51 -1.94 -24.17 14.79
N PRO A 52 -2.00 -25.37 15.40
CA PRO A 52 -2.68 -26.52 14.82
C PRO A 52 -4.17 -26.21 14.56
N GLY A 53 -4.73 -26.72 13.45
CA GLY A 53 -6.17 -26.61 13.14
C GLY A 53 -6.64 -25.26 12.59
N SER A 54 -5.73 -24.32 12.30
CA SER A 54 -6.10 -22.98 11.80
C SER A 54 -6.38 -22.98 10.27
N GLU A 55 -7.46 -23.63 9.83
CA GLU A 55 -7.90 -23.61 8.41
C GLU A 55 -8.28 -22.21 7.93
N GLU A 56 -8.64 -21.30 8.85
CA GLU A 56 -8.95 -19.91 8.55
C GLU A 56 -7.78 -19.13 7.94
N ILE A 57 -6.54 -19.63 8.08
CA ILE A 57 -5.33 -18.97 7.58
C ILE A 57 -5.24 -19.03 6.06
N ASP A 58 -5.60 -20.19 5.48
CA ASP A 58 -5.63 -20.37 4.04
C ASP A 58 -6.63 -19.38 3.43
N ALA A 59 -7.82 -19.27 4.04
CA ALA A 59 -8.85 -18.32 3.64
C ALA A 59 -8.44 -16.86 3.87
N LEU A 60 -7.69 -16.55 4.93
CA LEU A 60 -7.17 -15.20 5.20
C LEU A 60 -6.20 -14.75 4.10
N ILE A 61 -5.22 -15.60 3.74
CA ILE A 61 -4.25 -15.28 2.70
C ILE A 61 -4.92 -15.20 1.33
N ASP A 62 -5.87 -16.11 1.02
CA ASP A 62 -6.64 -16.07 -0.22
C ASP A 62 -7.45 -14.77 -0.35
N ARG A 63 -8.17 -14.35 0.71
CA ARG A 63 -8.90 -13.06 0.72
C ARG A 63 -7.97 -11.86 0.52
N PHE A 64 -6.81 -11.86 1.17
CA PHE A 64 -5.84 -10.77 1.00
C PHE A 64 -5.29 -10.70 -0.43
N ALA A 65 -4.92 -11.85 -1.01
CA ALA A 65 -4.46 -11.93 -2.39
C ALA A 65 -5.55 -11.46 -3.38
N ALA A 66 -6.80 -11.90 -3.18
CA ALA A 66 -7.94 -11.49 -3.98
C ALA A 66 -8.21 -9.98 -3.88
N GLU A 67 -8.12 -9.39 -2.68
CA GLU A 67 -8.30 -7.96 -2.47
C GLU A 67 -7.22 -7.13 -3.17
N LEU A 68 -5.95 -7.54 -3.11
CA LEU A 68 -4.87 -6.88 -3.87
C LEU A 68 -5.10 -6.97 -5.38
N ARG A 69 -5.52 -8.13 -5.89
CA ARG A 69 -5.89 -8.29 -7.31
C ARG A 69 -7.04 -7.39 -7.72
N ARG A 70 -8.10 -7.30 -6.90
CA ARG A 70 -9.25 -6.42 -7.12
C ARG A 70 -8.83 -4.95 -7.19
N ARG A 71 -7.79 -4.57 -6.45
CA ARG A 71 -7.20 -3.22 -6.49
C ARG A 71 -6.32 -2.97 -7.70
N GLY A 72 -6.01 -3.99 -8.50
CA GLY A 72 -5.20 -3.89 -9.72
C GLY A 72 -3.75 -4.32 -9.55
N PHE A 73 -3.33 -4.76 -8.35
CA PHE A 73 -1.98 -5.31 -8.16
C PHE A 73 -1.85 -6.66 -8.86
N ARG A 74 -0.68 -6.92 -9.43
CA ARG A 74 -0.31 -8.21 -10.01
C ARG A 74 0.06 -9.13 -8.86
N VAL A 75 -0.77 -10.13 -8.59
CA VAL A 75 -0.53 -11.16 -7.58
C VAL A 75 -0.45 -12.51 -8.27
N GLY A 76 0.59 -13.28 -7.97
CA GLY A 76 0.80 -14.61 -8.55
C GLY A 76 1.27 -15.64 -7.52
N GLY A 77 1.48 -16.87 -7.99
CA GLY A 77 1.81 -18.01 -7.14
C GLY A 77 0.57 -18.86 -6.84
N VAL A 78 0.55 -19.53 -5.69
CA VAL A 78 -0.48 -20.52 -5.34
C VAL A 78 -0.96 -20.38 -3.90
N VAL A 79 -2.26 -20.61 -3.70
CA VAL A 79 -2.90 -20.75 -2.38
C VAL A 79 -3.41 -22.16 -2.17
N GLN A 80 -3.21 -22.72 -0.98
CA GLN A 80 -3.81 -24.01 -0.61
C GLN A 80 -5.30 -23.85 -0.27
N ARG A 81 -6.12 -24.80 -0.71
CA ARG A 81 -7.52 -24.97 -0.28
C ARG A 81 -7.75 -26.41 0.16
N ASN A 82 -8.39 -26.58 1.31
CA ASN A 82 -8.68 -27.89 1.89
C ASN A 82 -10.20 -28.13 1.86
N TYR A 83 -10.60 -29.35 1.53
CA TYR A 83 -12.00 -29.80 1.53
C TYR A 83 -12.12 -31.09 2.36
N GLY A 84 -13.00 -31.10 3.36
CA GLY A 84 -13.25 -32.26 4.24
C GLY A 84 -13.60 -31.85 5.67
N PRO A 85 -13.96 -32.79 6.55
CA PRO A 85 -14.21 -32.52 7.98
C PRO A 85 -12.91 -32.16 8.71
N VAL A 86 -12.97 -31.16 9.60
CA VAL A 86 -11.82 -30.58 10.34
C VAL A 86 -11.05 -31.60 11.21
N ASP A 87 -11.71 -32.66 11.67
CA ASP A 87 -11.16 -33.65 12.61
C ASP A 87 -10.45 -34.85 11.94
N ASP A 88 -10.54 -35.00 10.61
CA ASP A 88 -9.82 -36.01 9.85
C ASP A 88 -8.94 -35.31 8.81
N CYS A 89 -7.74 -35.82 8.57
CA CYS A 89 -6.78 -35.20 7.66
C CYS A 89 -7.47 -34.99 6.29
N ALA A 90 -7.76 -33.73 5.96
CA ALA A 90 -8.70 -33.32 4.90
C ALA A 90 -8.68 -34.26 3.68
N ASP A 91 -9.86 -34.75 3.30
CA ASP A 91 -10.01 -35.75 2.24
C ASP A 91 -9.46 -35.28 0.89
N ARG A 92 -9.36 -33.96 0.68
CA ARG A 92 -8.81 -33.36 -0.55
C ARG A 92 -8.16 -32.00 -0.27
N MET A 93 -6.88 -31.90 -0.57
CA MET A 93 -6.11 -30.65 -0.60
C MET A 93 -5.76 -30.29 -2.04
N GLU A 94 -5.84 -29.00 -2.36
CA GLU A 94 -5.52 -28.44 -3.67
C GLU A 94 -4.63 -27.21 -3.53
N LEU A 95 -3.75 -27.00 -4.52
CA LEU A 95 -3.12 -25.71 -4.76
C LEU A 95 -3.88 -25.00 -5.87
N VAL A 96 -4.20 -23.73 -5.69
CA VAL A 96 -4.91 -22.92 -6.67
C VAL A 96 -4.03 -21.76 -7.11
N ASP A 97 -3.80 -21.64 -8.41
CA ASP A 97 -3.10 -20.51 -9.02
C ASP A 97 -3.89 -19.22 -8.74
N VAL A 98 -3.24 -18.29 -8.05
CA VAL A 98 -3.83 -17.03 -7.60
C VAL A 98 -4.24 -16.14 -8.77
N ALA A 99 -3.55 -16.21 -9.91
CA ALA A 99 -3.83 -15.38 -11.07
C ALA A 99 -4.94 -15.99 -11.95
N THR A 100 -4.89 -17.30 -12.20
CA THR A 100 -5.76 -17.97 -13.18
C THR A 100 -6.94 -18.73 -12.57
N GLY A 101 -6.88 -19.09 -11.29
CA GLY A 101 -7.85 -19.97 -10.64
C GLY A 101 -7.67 -21.45 -10.98
N GLN A 102 -6.66 -21.82 -11.76
CA GLN A 102 -6.35 -23.21 -12.07
C GLN A 102 -6.04 -23.98 -10.78
N SER A 103 -6.68 -25.14 -10.59
CA SER A 103 -6.53 -25.96 -9.38
C SER A 103 -5.71 -27.21 -9.68
N PHE A 104 -4.80 -27.55 -8.76
CA PHE A 104 -3.92 -28.71 -8.81
C PHE A 104 -4.19 -29.56 -7.57
N GLY A 105 -4.70 -30.78 -7.76
CA GLY A 105 -4.90 -31.71 -6.65
C GLY A 105 -3.55 -32.16 -6.09
N ILE A 106 -3.34 -32.01 -4.78
CA ILE A 106 -2.07 -32.38 -4.12
C ILE A 106 -2.28 -33.45 -3.05
N SER A 107 -3.38 -34.19 -3.10
CA SER A 107 -3.68 -35.29 -2.16
C SER A 107 -3.73 -36.63 -2.87
N GLN A 108 -3.07 -37.64 -2.30
CA GLN A 108 -3.14 -39.03 -2.71
C GLN A 108 -3.72 -39.90 -1.59
N ASN A 109 -4.59 -40.85 -1.95
CA ASN A 109 -5.21 -41.76 -1.00
C ASN A 109 -4.25 -42.93 -0.69
N LEU A 110 -3.55 -42.87 0.44
CA LEU A 110 -2.61 -43.90 0.90
C LEU A 110 -3.24 -44.99 1.79
N GLY A 111 -4.57 -45.00 1.95
CA GLY A 111 -5.29 -45.93 2.82
C GLY A 111 -5.28 -45.54 4.30
N ARG A 112 -6.13 -46.21 5.11
CA ARG A 112 -6.42 -45.87 6.51
C ARG A 112 -5.27 -46.11 7.51
N GLU A 113 -4.23 -46.85 7.13
CA GLU A 113 -3.12 -47.24 8.04
C GLU A 113 -1.77 -46.61 7.68
N SER A 114 -1.71 -45.71 6.70
CA SER A 114 -0.44 -45.08 6.29
C SER A 114 0.00 -44.00 7.27
N GLN A 115 1.26 -44.07 7.74
CA GLN A 115 1.95 -42.97 8.44
C GLN A 115 2.72 -42.05 7.49
N SER A 116 2.64 -42.28 6.17
CA SER A 116 3.35 -41.50 5.15
C SER A 116 2.53 -40.28 4.71
N CYS A 117 3.23 -39.23 4.25
CA CYS A 117 2.65 -37.97 3.82
C CYS A 117 1.63 -38.19 2.69
N ARG A 118 0.37 -37.76 2.90
CA ARG A 118 -0.73 -37.84 1.90
C ARG A 118 -0.55 -36.87 0.72
N VAL A 119 0.56 -36.13 0.65
CA VAL A 119 0.80 -35.15 -0.42
C VAL A 119 1.23 -35.87 -1.71
N ASP A 120 0.64 -35.49 -2.84
CA ASP A 120 1.02 -35.94 -4.18
C ASP A 120 2.12 -35.01 -4.77
N PRO A 121 3.37 -35.48 -4.93
CA PRO A 121 4.46 -34.66 -5.48
C PRO A 121 4.22 -34.20 -6.92
N MET A 122 3.44 -34.94 -7.72
CA MET A 122 3.16 -34.55 -9.10
C MET A 122 2.29 -33.30 -9.17
N GLY A 123 1.24 -33.22 -8.35
CA GLY A 123 0.40 -32.04 -8.26
C GLY A 123 1.18 -30.80 -7.80
N VAL A 124 2.14 -30.97 -6.88
CA VAL A 124 3.03 -29.89 -6.44
C VAL A 124 3.98 -29.46 -7.55
N ALA A 125 4.53 -30.42 -8.31
CA ALA A 125 5.39 -30.13 -9.45
C ALA A 125 4.64 -29.37 -10.57
N ASP A 126 3.39 -29.70 -10.84
CA ASP A 126 2.56 -28.95 -11.80
C ASP A 126 2.30 -27.52 -11.29
N ALA A 127 1.93 -27.37 -10.01
CA ALA A 127 1.70 -26.07 -9.38
C ALA A 127 2.97 -25.17 -9.37
N SER A 128 4.17 -25.76 -9.31
CA SER A 128 5.45 -25.03 -9.31
C SER A 128 5.64 -24.17 -10.56
N GLN A 129 5.02 -24.53 -11.69
CA GLN A 129 5.08 -23.75 -12.92
C GLN A 129 4.41 -22.38 -12.75
N SER A 130 3.29 -22.32 -12.03
CA SER A 130 2.57 -21.08 -11.72
C SER A 130 3.41 -20.13 -10.87
N VAL A 131 4.17 -20.67 -9.92
CA VAL A 131 5.09 -19.91 -9.06
C VAL A 131 6.28 -19.37 -9.87
N ARG A 132 6.93 -20.22 -10.69
CA ARG A 132 8.04 -19.78 -11.56
C ARG A 132 7.63 -18.70 -12.54
N ARG A 133 6.44 -18.81 -13.16
CA ARG A 133 5.88 -17.77 -14.04
C ARG A 133 5.70 -16.45 -13.29
N ALA A 134 5.13 -16.48 -12.09
CA ALA A 134 4.91 -15.28 -11.29
C ALA A 134 6.23 -14.56 -10.94
N VAL A 135 7.30 -15.32 -10.62
CA VAL A 135 8.64 -14.77 -10.40
C VAL A 135 9.19 -14.11 -11.66
N GLN A 136 9.10 -14.80 -12.82
CA GLN A 136 9.57 -14.29 -14.11
C GLN A 136 8.84 -13.01 -14.54
N GLU A 137 7.53 -12.93 -14.29
CA GLU A 137 6.70 -11.76 -14.60
C GLU A 137 6.90 -10.61 -13.60
N ARG A 138 7.68 -10.83 -12.53
CA ARG A 138 7.91 -9.88 -11.44
C ARG A 138 6.61 -9.29 -10.92
N VAL A 139 5.72 -10.17 -10.48
CA VAL A 139 4.46 -9.79 -9.82
C VAL A 139 4.73 -8.87 -8.63
N ASP A 140 3.73 -8.08 -8.24
CA ASP A 140 3.84 -7.15 -7.10
C ASP A 140 3.81 -7.91 -5.76
N LEU A 141 3.20 -9.10 -5.74
CA LEU A 141 3.20 -10.04 -4.62
C LEU A 141 3.22 -11.48 -5.14
N LEU A 142 4.16 -12.29 -4.63
CA LEU A 142 4.16 -13.74 -4.76
C LEU A 142 3.56 -14.38 -3.51
N VAL A 143 2.52 -15.18 -3.69
CA VAL A 143 1.92 -16.00 -2.62
C VAL A 143 2.32 -17.45 -2.83
N VAL A 144 2.94 -18.06 -1.83
CA VAL A 144 3.20 -19.51 -1.81
C VAL A 144 2.66 -20.03 -0.49
N ASN A 145 1.41 -20.46 -0.48
CA ASN A 145 0.75 -20.96 0.72
C ASN A 145 0.62 -22.49 0.63
N LYS A 146 1.34 -23.30 1.43
CA LYS A 146 2.11 -22.94 2.65
C LYS A 146 3.50 -23.57 2.74
N PHE A 147 4.35 -22.99 3.60
CA PHE A 147 5.61 -23.60 4.01
C PHE A 147 5.35 -24.64 5.11
N ALA A 148 5.55 -25.92 4.79
CA ALA A 148 5.31 -27.02 5.70
C ALA A 148 6.42 -28.08 5.60
N GLY A 149 6.08 -29.34 5.83
CA GLY A 149 7.05 -30.42 5.97
C GLY A 149 7.89 -30.69 4.72
N LEU A 150 7.37 -30.48 3.50
CA LEU A 150 8.18 -30.65 2.29
C LEU A 150 9.18 -29.51 2.18
N GLU A 151 8.71 -28.27 2.32
CA GLU A 151 9.52 -27.08 2.16
C GLU A 151 10.62 -26.97 3.23
N SER A 152 10.34 -27.43 4.46
CA SER A 152 11.32 -27.44 5.55
C SER A 152 12.52 -28.34 5.27
N HIS A 153 12.38 -29.34 4.39
CA HIS A 153 13.47 -30.22 3.95
C HIS A 153 14.08 -29.78 2.60
N GLY A 154 13.64 -28.65 2.05
CA GLY A 154 14.08 -28.15 0.74
C GLY A 154 13.38 -28.81 -0.45
N GLU A 155 12.25 -29.47 -0.21
CA GLU A 155 11.38 -30.05 -1.25
C GLU A 155 10.15 -29.15 -1.50
N GLY A 156 9.17 -29.65 -2.24
CA GLY A 156 7.93 -28.91 -2.53
C GLY A 156 8.20 -27.64 -3.33
N LEU A 157 7.70 -26.50 -2.84
CA LEU A 157 7.86 -25.19 -3.49
C LEU A 157 9.01 -24.35 -2.90
N ALA A 158 9.90 -24.96 -2.12
CA ALA A 158 10.98 -24.26 -1.43
C ALA A 158 11.92 -23.51 -2.39
N GLN A 159 12.29 -24.14 -3.52
CA GLN A 159 13.20 -23.50 -4.48
C GLN A 159 12.55 -22.27 -5.12
N GLU A 160 11.29 -22.37 -5.54
CA GLU A 160 10.57 -21.26 -6.14
C GLU A 160 10.35 -20.10 -5.16
N MET A 161 10.16 -20.38 -3.87
CA MET A 161 10.13 -19.35 -2.83
C MET A 161 11.48 -18.63 -2.75
N LEU A 162 12.59 -19.36 -2.71
CA LEU A 162 13.94 -18.77 -2.67
C LEU A 162 14.23 -17.94 -3.92
N ASP A 163 13.83 -18.43 -5.10
CA ASP A 163 14.01 -17.71 -6.37
C ASP A 163 13.22 -16.38 -6.36
N GLY A 164 11.97 -16.40 -5.88
CA GLY A 164 11.18 -15.18 -5.70
C GLY A 164 11.84 -14.17 -4.76
N MET A 165 12.37 -14.65 -3.62
CA MET A 165 13.12 -13.82 -2.67
C MET A 165 14.40 -13.25 -3.28
N ALA A 166 15.15 -14.04 -4.05
CA ALA A 166 16.39 -13.63 -4.69
C ALA A 166 16.16 -12.57 -5.79
N GLU A 167 15.04 -12.66 -6.52
CA GLU A 167 14.61 -11.66 -7.51
C GLU A 167 13.99 -10.39 -6.87
N GLY A 168 13.87 -10.34 -5.54
CA GLY A 168 13.31 -9.20 -4.82
C GLY A 168 11.78 -9.08 -4.92
N VAL A 169 11.09 -10.14 -5.36
CA VAL A 169 9.63 -10.21 -5.37
C VAL A 169 9.14 -10.42 -3.93
N PRO A 170 8.23 -9.58 -3.40
CA PRO A 170 7.67 -9.80 -2.07
C PRO A 170 7.00 -11.19 -1.97
N VAL A 171 7.42 -12.01 -1.02
CA VAL A 171 6.87 -13.37 -0.80
C VAL A 171 6.01 -13.39 0.45
N LEU A 172 4.80 -13.93 0.36
CA LEU A 172 3.89 -14.19 1.48
C LEU A 172 3.56 -15.68 1.58
N THR A 173 3.66 -16.23 2.79
CA THR A 173 3.30 -17.62 3.10
C THR A 173 2.61 -17.72 4.47
N SER A 174 2.12 -18.92 4.81
CA SER A 174 1.78 -19.30 6.18
C SER A 174 2.76 -20.34 6.71
N ILE A 175 2.99 -20.30 8.02
CA ILE A 175 3.81 -21.26 8.75
C ILE A 175 3.07 -21.75 9.99
N GLY A 176 2.98 -23.08 10.11
CA GLY A 176 2.59 -23.69 11.38
C GLY A 176 3.68 -23.46 12.42
N SER A 177 3.32 -23.14 13.66
CA SER A 177 4.26 -22.81 14.74
C SER A 177 5.39 -23.83 14.95
N ARG A 178 5.15 -25.11 14.63
CA ARG A 178 6.16 -26.18 14.68
C ARG A 178 7.30 -26.03 13.67
N TYR A 179 7.11 -25.32 12.57
CA TYR A 179 8.11 -25.09 11.51
C TYR A 179 8.80 -23.73 11.63
N LEU A 180 8.60 -23.01 12.75
CA LEU A 180 9.13 -21.65 12.91
C LEU A 180 10.67 -21.61 12.88
N ASN A 181 11.33 -22.62 13.44
CA ASN A 181 12.79 -22.70 13.46
C ASN A 181 13.34 -22.97 12.04
N GLU A 182 12.69 -23.87 11.32
CA GLU A 182 13.00 -24.23 9.95
C GLU A 182 12.79 -23.04 9.02
N TRP A 183 11.69 -22.31 9.18
CA TRP A 183 11.44 -21.07 8.44
C TRP A 183 12.54 -20.03 8.70
N GLN A 184 12.91 -19.80 9.97
CA GLN A 184 13.99 -18.86 10.30
C GLN A 184 15.34 -19.28 9.69
N GLN A 185 15.65 -20.58 9.67
CA GLN A 185 16.86 -21.07 9.02
C GLN A 185 16.78 -20.92 7.49
N PHE A 186 15.62 -21.26 6.91
CA PHE A 186 15.34 -21.17 5.48
C PHE A 186 15.53 -19.74 4.95
N THR A 187 15.02 -18.74 5.68
CA THR A 187 15.18 -17.32 5.30
C THR A 187 16.45 -16.67 5.87
N GLY A 188 17.30 -17.40 6.60
CA GLY A 188 18.46 -16.83 7.29
C GLY A 188 18.11 -15.73 8.29
N GLY A 189 16.92 -15.78 8.89
CA GLY A 189 16.38 -14.75 9.78
C GLY A 189 15.85 -13.49 9.08
N PHE A 190 15.95 -13.40 7.75
CA PHE A 190 15.43 -12.28 6.97
C PHE A 190 13.95 -12.49 6.62
N CYS A 191 13.08 -12.36 7.62
CA CYS A 191 11.62 -12.44 7.44
C CYS A 191 10.89 -11.54 8.43
N ASP A 192 9.61 -11.25 8.15
CA ASP A 192 8.68 -10.65 9.10
C ASP A 192 7.63 -11.69 9.49
N LEU A 193 7.50 -11.92 10.80
CA LEU A 193 6.53 -12.86 11.38
C LEU A 193 5.22 -12.12 11.66
N LEU A 194 4.13 -12.59 11.05
CA LEU A 194 2.85 -11.90 11.03
C LEU A 194 1.84 -12.62 11.91
N SER A 195 1.06 -11.85 12.66
CA SER A 195 -0.14 -12.37 13.33
C SER A 195 -1.22 -12.72 12.31
N PRO A 196 -2.09 -13.71 12.57
CA PRO A 196 -3.12 -14.17 11.63
C PRO A 196 -4.32 -13.23 11.57
N THR A 197 -4.09 -11.99 11.15
CA THR A 197 -5.11 -10.94 11.05
C THR A 197 -4.95 -10.18 9.73
N GLU A 198 -6.05 -9.68 9.19
CA GLU A 198 -6.02 -8.84 7.99
C GLU A 198 -5.21 -7.56 8.21
N GLN A 199 -5.31 -6.96 9.40
CA GLN A 199 -4.53 -5.76 9.73
C GLN A 199 -3.02 -6.02 9.69
N ALA A 200 -2.55 -7.18 10.17
CA ALA A 200 -1.12 -7.52 10.12
C ALA A 200 -0.61 -7.68 8.68
N LEU A 201 -1.42 -8.21 7.76
CA LEU A 201 -1.09 -8.32 6.34
C LEU A 201 -0.97 -6.94 5.68
N TRP A 202 -1.92 -6.04 5.95
CA TRP A 202 -1.86 -4.66 5.46
C TRP A 202 -0.71 -3.84 6.06
N ASP A 203 -0.40 -4.05 7.35
CA ASP A 203 0.75 -3.45 8.00
C ASP A 203 2.07 -3.93 7.38
N TRP A 204 2.17 -5.21 7.02
CA TRP A 204 3.32 -5.76 6.31
C TRP A 204 3.43 -5.20 4.89
N TRP A 205 2.33 -5.22 4.12
CA TRP A 205 2.28 -4.66 2.76
C TRP A 205 2.69 -3.18 2.73
N GLY A 206 2.19 -2.44 3.73
CA GLY A 206 2.69 -1.14 4.15
C GLY A 206 2.24 0.04 3.28
N PRO A 207 2.23 1.26 3.85
CA PRO A 207 1.67 2.44 3.19
C PRO A 207 2.52 2.99 2.03
N HIS A 208 3.75 2.52 1.82
CA HIS A 208 4.55 2.99 0.66
C HIS A 208 3.91 2.65 -0.68
N ARG A 209 3.02 1.64 -0.69
CA ARG A 209 2.27 1.20 -1.87
C ARG A 209 0.98 1.98 -2.10
N LEU A 210 0.63 2.92 -1.21
CA LEU A 210 -0.62 3.68 -1.35
C LEU A 210 -0.67 4.51 -2.62
N TYR A 211 0.46 5.06 -3.09
CA TYR A 211 0.48 5.87 -4.31
C TYR A 211 0.21 4.99 -5.54
N GLU A 212 0.76 3.78 -5.53
CA GLU A 212 0.51 2.79 -6.57
C GLU A 212 -0.94 2.30 -6.53
N ASP A 213 -1.49 2.02 -5.34
CA ASP A 213 -2.91 1.65 -5.17
C ASP A 213 -3.85 2.74 -5.71
N LEU A 214 -3.57 4.00 -5.37
CA LEU A 214 -4.32 5.13 -5.92
C LEU A 214 -4.20 5.20 -7.44
N ARG A 215 -2.99 5.07 -7.99
CA ARG A 215 -2.72 5.09 -9.44
C ARG A 215 -3.43 3.96 -10.19
N LEU A 216 -3.43 2.75 -9.63
CA LEU A 216 -4.07 1.57 -10.23
C LEU A 216 -5.59 1.70 -10.27
N GLY A 217 -6.19 2.45 -9.35
CA GLY A 217 -7.63 2.70 -9.36
C GLY A 217 -8.08 3.86 -10.24
N VAL A 218 -7.18 4.67 -10.81
CA VAL A 218 -7.56 5.77 -11.71
C VAL A 218 -7.82 5.22 -13.11
N GLU A 219 -9.06 5.41 -13.57
CA GLU A 219 -9.47 5.20 -14.96
C GLU A 219 -9.06 6.39 -15.83
N ASP A 220 -8.72 6.13 -17.10
CA ASP A 220 -8.37 7.22 -18.02
C ASP A 220 -9.60 8.04 -18.42
N ALA A 221 -9.40 9.35 -18.57
CA ALA A 221 -10.44 10.30 -18.94
C ALA A 221 -9.82 11.53 -19.61
N PRO A 222 -10.53 12.19 -20.54
CA PRO A 222 -10.07 13.44 -21.11
C PRO A 222 -9.94 14.53 -20.04
N VAL A 223 -8.75 15.14 -19.96
CA VAL A 223 -8.51 16.32 -19.13
C VAL A 223 -8.95 17.55 -19.92
N ARG A 224 -9.89 18.30 -19.38
CA ARG A 224 -10.41 19.54 -20.00
C ARG A 224 -9.48 20.71 -19.75
N ARG A 225 -8.91 20.79 -18.55
CA ARG A 225 -8.13 21.94 -18.09
C ARG A 225 -7.19 21.54 -16.97
N VAL A 226 -5.97 22.07 -17.00
CA VAL A 226 -5.02 22.06 -15.90
C VAL A 226 -4.70 23.50 -15.53
N VAL A 227 -4.86 23.85 -14.25
CA VAL A 227 -4.59 25.19 -13.73
C VAL A 227 -3.53 25.09 -12.65
N VAL A 228 -2.46 25.86 -12.81
CA VAL A 228 -1.35 25.91 -11.86
C VAL A 228 -1.35 27.28 -11.19
N GLY A 229 -1.97 27.36 -10.02
CA GLY A 229 -1.97 28.55 -9.16
C GLY A 229 -0.75 28.60 -8.25
N THR A 230 -0.61 29.69 -7.47
CA THR A 230 0.51 29.86 -6.52
C THR A 230 0.50 28.80 -5.40
N HIS A 231 -0.68 28.46 -4.89
CA HIS A 231 -0.83 27.55 -3.74
C HIS A 231 -1.47 26.21 -4.10
N TRP A 232 -2.15 26.12 -5.23
CA TRP A 232 -2.98 24.99 -5.62
C TRP A 232 -2.81 24.65 -7.10
N VAL A 233 -2.97 23.37 -7.41
CA VAL A 233 -3.16 22.86 -8.77
C VAL A 233 -4.57 22.34 -8.88
N ALA A 234 -5.23 22.62 -10.00
CA ALA A 234 -6.54 22.07 -10.33
C ALA A 234 -6.48 21.29 -11.66
N VAL A 235 -7.08 20.10 -11.68
CA VAL A 235 -7.24 19.26 -12.88
C VAL A 235 -8.72 18.99 -13.06
N GLU A 236 -9.26 19.39 -14.22
CA GLU A 236 -10.68 19.25 -14.52
C GLU A 236 -10.94 18.17 -15.55
N THR A 237 -11.95 17.35 -15.27
CA THR A 237 -12.52 16.39 -16.20
C THR A 237 -13.99 16.73 -16.45
N GLU A 238 -14.70 15.90 -17.19
CA GLU A 238 -16.15 16.01 -17.28
C GLU A 238 -16.84 15.85 -15.93
N ARG A 239 -16.37 14.92 -15.10
CA ARG A 239 -17.06 14.48 -13.89
C ARG A 239 -16.64 15.21 -12.61
N ALA A 240 -15.51 15.91 -12.63
CA ALA A 240 -14.96 16.51 -11.41
C ALA A 240 -13.97 17.64 -11.67
N LEU A 241 -13.65 18.37 -10.60
CA LEU A 241 -12.48 19.22 -10.48
C LEU A 241 -11.63 18.72 -9.30
N GLY A 242 -10.49 18.10 -9.60
CA GLY A 242 -9.53 17.65 -8.60
C GLY A 242 -8.56 18.75 -8.20
N LEU A 243 -8.24 18.82 -6.91
CA LEU A 243 -7.36 19.84 -6.33
C LEU A 243 -6.16 19.20 -5.63
N ALA A 244 -5.00 19.84 -5.64
CA ALA A 244 -3.86 19.48 -4.81
C ALA A 244 -3.09 20.72 -4.38
N ALA A 245 -2.51 20.68 -3.17
CA ALA A 245 -1.60 21.72 -2.74
C ALA A 245 -0.35 21.71 -3.64
N ARG A 246 0.09 22.89 -4.07
CA ARG A 246 1.30 23.04 -4.88
C ARG A 246 2.53 23.12 -4.00
N TYR A 247 3.58 22.43 -4.43
CA TYR A 247 4.91 22.51 -3.87
C TYR A 247 5.90 23.09 -4.89
N GLY A 248 6.93 23.78 -4.42
CA GLY A 248 7.98 24.38 -5.25
C GLY A 248 7.70 25.81 -5.69
N SER A 249 8.77 26.52 -6.06
CA SER A 249 8.75 27.95 -6.45
C SER A 249 8.51 28.17 -7.94
N ASP A 250 8.76 27.16 -8.77
CA ASP A 250 8.94 27.37 -10.20
C ASP A 250 7.59 27.33 -10.92
N LEU A 251 7.30 28.39 -11.67
CA LEU A 251 6.14 28.46 -12.57
C LEU A 251 6.49 27.69 -13.85
N ALA A 252 6.00 26.46 -13.97
CA ALA A 252 6.12 25.71 -15.23
C ALA A 252 5.01 26.08 -16.22
N ASP A 253 5.32 25.94 -17.51
CA ASP A 253 4.37 26.13 -18.59
C ASP A 253 3.26 25.04 -18.56
N PRO A 254 1.98 25.40 -18.36
CA PRO A 254 0.86 24.47 -18.40
C PRO A 254 0.76 23.67 -19.71
N ALA A 255 1.34 24.15 -20.81
CA ALA A 255 1.40 23.44 -22.09
C ALA A 255 1.99 22.03 -21.96
N ARG A 256 2.82 21.78 -20.94
CA ARG A 256 3.41 20.47 -20.62
C ARG A 256 2.37 19.33 -20.49
N TRP A 257 1.16 19.65 -20.03
CA TRP A 257 0.10 18.66 -19.77
C TRP A 257 -1.06 18.74 -20.76
N MET A 258 -0.98 19.65 -21.74
CA MET A 258 -2.02 19.83 -22.73
C MET A 258 -2.20 18.56 -23.57
N GLY A 259 -3.45 18.12 -23.73
CA GLY A 259 -3.81 16.92 -24.51
C GLY A 259 -3.53 15.58 -23.83
N LYS A 260 -2.96 15.55 -22.61
CA LYS A 260 -2.78 14.31 -21.86
C LYS A 260 -4.09 13.88 -21.19
N GLY A 261 -4.36 12.58 -21.22
CA GLY A 261 -5.42 11.95 -20.43
C GLY A 261 -5.08 11.89 -18.94
N LEU A 262 -6.09 11.67 -18.11
CA LEU A 262 -5.95 11.61 -16.65
C LEU A 262 -4.94 10.55 -16.23
N LYS A 263 -5.00 9.36 -16.84
CA LYS A 263 -4.10 8.25 -16.52
C LYS A 263 -2.63 8.59 -16.80
N ALA A 264 -2.37 9.27 -17.93
CA ALA A 264 -1.04 9.71 -18.30
C ALA A 264 -0.45 10.73 -17.30
N LEU A 265 -1.27 11.62 -16.73
CA LEU A 265 -0.83 12.56 -15.70
C LEU A 265 -0.42 11.83 -14.41
N VAL A 266 -1.22 10.85 -13.99
CA VAL A 266 -0.94 10.08 -12.76
C VAL A 266 0.28 9.17 -12.94
N ASP A 267 0.43 8.52 -14.09
CA ASP A 267 1.56 7.64 -14.38
C ASP A 267 2.88 8.44 -14.45
N GLN A 268 2.86 9.63 -15.07
CA GLN A 268 4.00 10.54 -15.06
C GLN A 268 4.38 10.95 -13.62
N ALA A 269 3.39 11.32 -12.79
CA ALA A 269 3.67 11.71 -11.41
C ALA A 269 4.20 10.55 -10.56
N ALA A 270 3.78 9.31 -10.83
CA ALA A 270 4.24 8.12 -10.12
C ALA A 270 5.76 7.88 -10.31
N ALA A 271 6.29 8.27 -11.48
CA ALA A 271 7.71 8.18 -11.83
C ALA A 271 8.55 9.40 -11.39
N SER A 272 7.92 10.47 -10.87
CA SER A 272 8.56 11.76 -10.68
C SER A 272 8.76 12.17 -9.21
N TRP A 273 9.87 12.88 -8.97
CA TRP A 273 10.16 13.64 -7.75
C TRP A 273 10.03 15.15 -7.96
N ASP A 274 9.66 15.61 -9.16
CA ASP A 274 9.38 17.02 -9.41
C ASP A 274 8.12 17.44 -8.60
N PRO A 275 8.23 18.45 -7.72
CA PRO A 275 7.13 18.85 -6.84
C PRO A 275 5.85 19.24 -7.59
N LEU A 276 5.98 19.85 -8.76
CA LEU A 276 4.83 20.29 -9.54
C LEU A 276 4.17 19.13 -10.28
N GLU A 277 4.93 18.21 -10.87
CA GLU A 277 4.38 16.97 -11.44
C GLU A 277 3.66 16.13 -10.42
N MET A 278 4.21 15.99 -9.20
CA MET A 278 3.51 15.30 -8.11
C MET A 278 2.21 15.99 -7.72
N SER A 279 2.21 17.33 -7.69
CA SER A 279 1.00 18.12 -7.40
C SER A 279 -0.07 17.95 -8.50
N VAL A 280 0.34 17.97 -9.78
CA VAL A 280 -0.57 17.73 -10.92
C VAL A 280 -1.11 16.30 -10.90
N GLY A 281 -0.27 15.30 -10.64
CA GLY A 281 -0.70 13.91 -10.51
C GLY A 281 -1.68 13.70 -9.37
N LEU A 282 -1.46 14.34 -8.21
CA LEU A 282 -2.39 14.27 -7.10
C LEU A 282 -3.72 14.98 -7.41
N ALA A 283 -3.68 16.13 -8.08
CA ALA A 283 -4.90 16.79 -8.56
C ALA A 283 -5.66 15.91 -9.56
N ALA A 284 -4.95 15.19 -10.44
CA ALA A 284 -5.53 14.22 -11.36
C ALA A 284 -6.16 13.01 -10.63
N ILE A 285 -5.48 12.46 -9.62
CA ILE A 285 -6.03 11.43 -8.71
C ILE A 285 -7.35 11.93 -8.09
N ASN A 286 -7.36 13.17 -7.59
CA ASN A 286 -8.56 13.76 -6.99
C ASN A 286 -9.66 14.05 -8.03
N ALA A 287 -9.32 14.33 -9.28
CA ALA A 287 -10.32 14.49 -10.34
C ALA A 287 -11.01 13.17 -10.72
N HIS A 288 -10.42 12.03 -10.37
CA HIS A 288 -11.06 10.72 -10.46
C HIS A 288 -11.87 10.40 -9.19
N TYR A 289 -11.24 10.46 -8.00
CA TYR A 289 -11.86 10.01 -6.75
C TYR A 289 -12.83 11.00 -6.12
N ASN A 290 -12.76 12.29 -6.46
CA ASN A 290 -13.61 13.33 -5.88
C ASN A 290 -14.63 13.82 -6.92
N ALA A 291 -15.29 12.87 -7.59
CA ALA A 291 -16.38 13.18 -8.52
C ALA A 291 -17.52 13.93 -7.81
N ASP A 292 -18.26 14.76 -8.56
CA ASP A 292 -19.28 15.65 -8.00
C ASP A 292 -20.37 14.91 -7.21
N ASP A 293 -20.63 13.65 -7.57
CA ASP A 293 -21.64 12.76 -7.02
C ASP A 293 -21.19 11.99 -5.77
N VAL A 294 -19.93 12.15 -5.32
CA VAL A 294 -19.45 11.49 -4.11
C VAL A 294 -20.21 11.98 -2.88
N MET A 295 -20.83 11.04 -2.17
CA MET A 295 -21.60 11.29 -0.96
C MET A 295 -20.80 10.94 0.29
N GLY A 296 -21.01 11.69 1.38
CA GLY A 296 -20.36 11.46 2.66
C GLY A 296 -20.90 12.39 3.73
N GLU A 297 -20.41 12.24 4.95
CA GLU A 297 -20.79 13.10 6.07
C GLU A 297 -20.34 14.54 5.81
N THR A 298 -21.21 15.50 6.15
CA THR A 298 -20.86 16.92 6.16
C THR A 298 -20.24 17.29 7.50
N GLY A 299 -19.11 18.00 7.50
CA GLY A 299 -18.47 18.44 8.74
C GLY A 299 -17.00 18.79 8.53
N ASN A 300 -16.33 19.24 9.60
CA ASN A 300 -14.89 19.45 9.56
C ASN A 300 -14.16 18.17 9.98
N GLY A 301 -13.17 17.74 9.19
CA GLY A 301 -12.38 16.53 9.49
C GLY A 301 -11.61 16.58 10.82
N LEU A 302 -11.37 17.77 11.39
CA LEU A 302 -10.74 17.90 12.71
C LEU A 302 -11.71 17.64 13.86
N ASP A 303 -13.01 17.82 13.65
CA ASP A 303 -14.02 17.66 14.70
C ASP A 303 -14.14 16.19 15.12
N LEU A 304 -13.62 15.27 14.30
CA LEU A 304 -13.49 13.83 14.57
C LEU A 304 -12.73 13.49 15.86
N PHE A 305 -11.86 14.40 16.31
CA PHE A 305 -11.02 14.21 17.49
C PHE A 305 -11.45 15.08 18.67
N THR A 306 -12.62 15.72 18.58
CA THR A 306 -13.21 16.43 19.71
C THR A 306 -13.48 15.45 20.84
N GLY A 307 -12.94 15.72 22.03
CA GLY A 307 -13.17 14.90 23.23
C GLY A 307 -12.23 13.71 23.38
N VAL A 308 -11.20 13.57 22.55
CA VAL A 308 -10.10 12.62 22.76
C VAL A 308 -9.33 13.03 24.02
N GLU A 309 -9.20 12.10 24.98
CA GLU A 309 -8.50 12.35 26.27
C GLU A 309 -6.99 12.19 26.16
N GLY A 310 -6.53 11.24 25.33
CA GLY A 310 -5.12 10.98 25.10
C GLY A 310 -4.45 11.97 24.14
N ARG A 311 -3.21 11.65 23.79
CA ARG A 311 -2.38 12.53 22.94
C ARG A 311 -2.99 12.65 21.55
N THR A 312 -3.31 13.88 21.17
CA THR A 312 -3.70 14.25 19.81
C THR A 312 -2.54 14.96 19.12
N VAL A 313 -2.14 14.45 17.96
CA VAL A 313 -1.08 15.05 17.13
C VAL A 313 -1.67 15.53 15.81
N VAL A 314 -1.27 16.71 15.35
CA VAL A 314 -1.76 17.31 14.11
C VAL A 314 -0.57 17.61 13.22
N VAL A 315 -0.54 17.03 12.03
CA VAL A 315 0.51 17.24 11.03
C VAL A 315 -0.01 18.20 9.96
N GLY A 316 0.55 19.40 9.93
CA GLY A 316 0.18 20.52 9.07
C GLY A 316 -0.63 21.60 9.79
N GLY A 317 -0.48 22.84 9.34
CA GLY A 317 -1.24 23.98 9.83
C GLY A 317 -2.70 24.00 9.34
N PHE A 318 -3.65 23.94 10.28
CA PHE A 318 -5.08 24.08 9.99
C PHE A 318 -5.67 25.39 10.54
N PRO A 319 -6.65 25.99 9.83
CA PRO A 319 -7.42 27.12 10.37
C PRO A 319 -8.08 26.78 11.72
N GLN A 320 -8.00 27.71 12.68
CA GLN A 320 -8.72 27.64 13.96
C GLN A 320 -8.37 26.41 14.84
N LEU A 321 -7.20 25.81 14.61
CA LEU A 321 -6.79 24.58 15.31
C LEU A 321 -6.75 24.76 16.84
N ALA A 322 -6.16 25.86 17.33
CA ALA A 322 -6.11 26.17 18.76
C ALA A 322 -7.49 26.30 19.45
N ARG A 323 -8.54 26.61 18.68
CA ARG A 323 -9.91 26.68 19.21
C ARG A 323 -10.56 25.29 19.28
N ARG A 324 -10.28 24.43 18.30
CA ARG A 324 -10.95 23.11 18.15
C ARG A 324 -10.24 22.01 18.92
N LEU A 325 -8.91 21.99 18.83
CA LEU A 325 -8.04 21.01 19.45
C LEU A 325 -6.98 21.76 20.28
N PRO A 326 -7.36 22.42 21.38
CA PRO A 326 -6.46 23.30 22.15
C PRO A 326 -5.24 22.58 22.74
N ASN A 327 -5.34 21.26 22.94
CA ASN A 327 -4.28 20.44 23.53
C ASN A 327 -3.48 19.64 22.47
N ALA A 328 -3.73 19.87 21.17
CA ALA A 328 -3.02 19.14 20.13
C ALA A 328 -1.56 19.57 20.02
N GLN A 329 -0.68 18.59 19.81
CA GLN A 329 0.71 18.83 19.46
C GLN A 329 0.82 18.98 17.94
N ILE A 330 1.25 20.14 17.47
CA ILE A 330 1.24 20.49 16.05
C ILE A 330 2.64 20.28 15.47
N ILE A 331 2.72 19.51 14.39
CA ILE A 331 3.94 19.35 13.58
C ILE A 331 3.72 20.11 12.28
N ASP A 332 4.60 21.07 11.97
CA ASP A 332 4.57 21.81 10.71
C ASP A 332 5.97 21.91 10.09
N MET A 333 6.04 22.12 8.77
CA MET A 333 7.32 22.34 8.08
C MET A 333 7.90 23.73 8.41
N THR A 334 7.05 24.67 8.82
CA THR A 334 7.37 26.03 9.23
C THR A 334 6.79 26.32 10.61
N PRO A 335 7.27 25.63 11.66
CA PRO A 335 6.63 25.65 12.98
C PRO A 335 6.65 27.05 13.59
N ARG A 336 5.52 27.43 14.17
CA ARG A 336 5.37 28.64 14.99
C ARG A 336 5.84 28.39 16.43
N PRO A 337 6.01 29.42 17.27
CA PRO A 337 6.26 29.23 18.69
C PRO A 337 5.21 28.31 19.33
N GLY A 338 5.67 27.21 19.95
CA GLY A 338 4.80 26.19 20.55
C GLY A 338 4.46 25.00 19.63
N GLU A 339 4.85 25.06 18.36
CA GLU A 339 4.72 23.96 17.40
C GLU A 339 6.07 23.22 17.23
N PHE A 340 6.02 22.05 16.61
CA PHE A 340 7.16 21.16 16.45
C PHE A 340 7.58 21.04 14.98
N PRO A 341 8.89 20.91 14.70
CA PRO A 341 9.36 20.68 13.34
C PRO A 341 9.09 19.23 12.90
N GLU A 342 9.14 18.99 11.59
CA GLU A 342 8.86 17.70 10.96
C GLU A 342 9.55 16.47 11.61
N PRO A 343 10.85 16.52 12.01
CA PRO A 343 11.51 15.38 12.66
C PRO A 343 10.90 14.98 14.02
N ALA A 344 10.13 15.85 14.66
CA ALA A 344 9.43 15.51 15.90
C ALA A 344 8.34 14.44 15.69
N GLY A 345 7.91 14.19 14.44
CA GLY A 345 6.95 13.13 14.11
C GLY A 345 7.35 11.75 14.64
N ASP A 346 8.64 11.41 14.60
CA ASP A 346 9.15 10.12 15.09
C ASP A 346 9.00 9.95 16.62
N TRP A 347 8.78 11.05 17.35
CA TRP A 347 8.62 11.09 18.80
C TRP A 347 7.17 11.25 19.24
N LEU A 348 6.43 12.10 18.52
CA LEU A 348 5.08 12.51 18.92
C LEU A 348 4.01 11.53 18.44
N LEU A 349 4.14 11.00 17.22
CA LEU A 349 3.13 10.12 16.61
C LEU A 349 3.07 8.74 17.27
N ARG A 350 4.19 8.24 17.78
CA ARG A 350 4.24 6.95 18.46
C ARG A 350 3.42 7.01 19.76
N GLY A 351 2.39 6.16 19.84
CA GLY A 351 1.48 6.11 21.00
C GLY A 351 0.52 7.30 21.08
N ALA A 352 0.37 8.08 20.02
CA ALA A 352 -0.74 9.03 19.91
C ALA A 352 -2.07 8.26 19.87
N GLU A 353 -3.09 8.80 20.52
CA GLU A 353 -4.45 8.25 20.43
C GLU A 353 -5.11 8.66 19.12
N ALA A 354 -4.90 9.93 18.71
CA ALA A 354 -5.47 10.51 17.52
C ALA A 354 -4.45 11.29 16.71
N VAL A 355 -4.52 11.18 15.38
CA VAL A 355 -3.66 11.91 14.45
C VAL A 355 -4.48 12.52 13.32
N ALA A 356 -4.43 13.84 13.18
CA ALA A 356 -4.89 14.53 11.98
C ALA A 356 -3.70 14.79 11.05
N VAL A 357 -3.77 14.35 9.80
CA VAL A 357 -2.71 14.58 8.80
C VAL A 357 -3.26 15.38 7.63
N THR A 358 -2.58 16.46 7.26
CA THR A 358 -2.91 17.23 6.06
C THR A 358 -2.85 16.38 4.79
N ALA A 359 -3.80 16.58 3.88
CA ALA A 359 -3.79 15.99 2.54
C ALA A 359 -2.50 16.29 1.77
N SER A 360 -1.86 17.41 2.08
CA SER A 360 -0.64 17.85 1.42
C SER A 360 0.55 16.90 1.67
N ALA A 361 0.49 16.06 2.73
CA ALA A 361 1.45 14.99 2.97
C ALA A 361 1.52 13.94 1.83
N LEU A 362 0.48 13.86 0.98
CA LEU A 362 0.52 13.10 -0.27
C LEU A 362 1.43 13.75 -1.32
N GLY A 363 1.32 15.07 -1.49
CA GLY A 363 2.04 15.81 -2.54
C GLY A 363 3.54 15.89 -2.31
N ASN A 364 4.00 15.86 -1.05
CA ASN A 364 5.42 15.80 -0.71
C ASN A 364 5.91 14.39 -0.33
N ARG A 365 5.08 13.36 -0.57
CA ARG A 365 5.39 11.94 -0.31
C ARG A 365 5.75 11.56 1.13
N THR A 366 5.44 12.38 2.12
CA THR A 366 5.73 12.10 3.55
C THR A 366 4.72 11.16 4.21
N LEU A 367 3.51 11.03 3.65
CA LEU A 367 2.41 10.27 4.25
C LEU A 367 2.78 8.82 4.67
N PRO A 368 3.48 7.99 3.86
CA PRO A 368 3.81 6.63 4.28
C PRO A 368 4.60 6.55 5.58
N ARG A 369 5.53 7.49 5.79
CA ARG A 369 6.32 7.56 7.02
C ARG A 369 5.44 7.95 8.21
N LEU A 370 4.58 8.94 8.03
CA LEU A 370 3.65 9.40 9.07
C LEU A 370 2.69 8.28 9.49
N LEU A 371 2.12 7.54 8.53
CA LEU A 371 1.22 6.41 8.82
C LEU A 371 1.94 5.27 9.55
N ARG A 372 3.21 5.00 9.22
CA ARG A 372 4.02 4.02 9.97
C ARG A 372 4.28 4.47 11.41
N ALA A 373 4.60 5.75 11.62
CA ALA A 373 4.85 6.30 12.95
C ALA A 373 3.57 6.38 13.81
N ALA A 374 2.42 6.58 13.15
CA ALA A 374 1.09 6.67 13.78
C ALA A 374 0.37 5.32 13.91
N ARG A 375 1.06 4.17 13.74
CA ARG A 375 0.43 2.84 13.90
C ARG A 375 -0.23 2.71 15.27
N GLY A 376 -1.48 2.26 15.27
CA GLY A 376 -2.31 2.13 16.47
C GLY A 376 -3.09 3.39 16.84
N ALA A 377 -2.81 4.53 16.22
CA ALA A 377 -3.60 5.75 16.40
C ALA A 377 -4.83 5.77 15.50
N ARG A 378 -5.83 6.55 15.89
CA ARG A 378 -6.97 6.92 15.04
C ARG A 378 -6.55 8.03 14.09
N VAL A 379 -6.37 7.69 12.80
CA VAL A 379 -5.83 8.64 11.81
C VAL A 379 -6.93 9.21 10.92
N ALA A 380 -6.97 10.53 10.77
CA ALA A 380 -7.80 11.20 9.77
C ALA A 380 -6.93 12.01 8.81
N MET A 381 -7.19 11.86 7.52
CA MET A 381 -6.59 12.72 6.50
C MET A 381 -7.54 13.89 6.21
N VAL A 382 -7.03 15.11 6.23
CA VAL A 382 -7.84 16.32 6.17
C VAL A 382 -7.28 17.31 5.15
N GLY A 383 -8.14 17.80 4.26
CA GLY A 383 -7.84 18.94 3.40
C GLY A 383 -8.44 18.80 2.00
N PRO A 384 -8.56 19.91 1.24
CA PRO A 384 -9.16 19.87 -0.09
C PRO A 384 -8.50 18.89 -1.09
N GLY A 385 -7.22 18.58 -0.88
CA GLY A 385 -6.47 17.62 -1.70
C GLY A 385 -6.56 16.15 -1.26
N THR A 386 -7.48 15.79 -0.35
CA THR A 386 -7.66 14.40 0.09
C THR A 386 -8.42 13.60 -0.98
N PRO A 387 -7.88 12.47 -1.48
CA PRO A 387 -8.63 11.53 -2.30
C PRO A 387 -9.74 10.87 -1.48
N LEU A 388 -10.99 11.00 -1.94
CA LEU A 388 -12.17 10.44 -1.28
C LEU A 388 -12.42 9.00 -1.73
N THR A 389 -11.55 8.08 -1.31
CA THR A 389 -11.61 6.66 -1.73
C THR A 389 -11.40 5.67 -0.58
N PRO A 390 -12.24 4.61 -0.48
CA PRO A 390 -12.07 3.57 0.53
C PRO A 390 -10.72 2.83 0.49
N ARG A 391 -9.99 2.90 -0.64
CA ARG A 391 -8.65 2.27 -0.78
C ARG A 391 -7.70 2.67 0.34
N LEU A 392 -7.74 3.94 0.76
CA LEU A 392 -6.85 4.49 1.78
C LEU A 392 -7.10 3.93 3.18
N PHE A 393 -8.29 3.38 3.46
CA PHE A 393 -8.60 2.83 4.77
C PHE A 393 -7.72 1.63 5.12
N SER A 394 -7.33 0.82 4.15
CA SER A 394 -6.44 -0.33 4.38
C SER A 394 -5.04 0.06 4.86
N TYR A 395 -4.63 1.33 4.73
CA TYR A 395 -3.33 1.82 5.17
C TYR A 395 -3.35 2.48 6.55
N GLY A 396 -4.38 2.22 7.37
CA GLY A 396 -4.46 2.73 8.75
C GLY A 396 -5.22 4.05 8.89
N ILE A 397 -5.80 4.59 7.81
CA ILE A 397 -6.63 5.80 7.87
C ILE A 397 -8.06 5.42 8.26
N GLU A 398 -8.64 6.08 9.26
CA GLU A 398 -10.01 5.89 9.73
C GLU A 398 -10.99 6.82 9.01
N ALA A 399 -10.55 8.03 8.65
CA ALA A 399 -11.40 9.03 8.00
C ALA A 399 -10.68 9.86 6.94
N LEU A 400 -11.41 10.22 5.89
CA LEU A 400 -10.94 11.03 4.77
C LEU A 400 -11.85 12.25 4.64
N ALA A 401 -11.37 13.43 5.02
CA ALA A 401 -12.11 14.68 4.98
C ALA A 401 -11.59 15.59 3.87
N GLY A 402 -12.26 15.54 2.72
CA GLY A 402 -11.92 16.27 1.50
C GLY A 402 -12.89 17.41 1.18
N PHE A 403 -12.79 17.90 -0.06
CA PHE A 403 -13.60 18.98 -0.61
C PHE A 403 -14.06 18.62 -2.02
N ILE A 404 -15.32 18.92 -2.33
CA ILE A 404 -15.90 18.75 -3.67
C ILE A 404 -16.36 20.12 -4.16
N PRO A 405 -15.74 20.66 -5.23
CA PRO A 405 -16.21 21.86 -5.92
C PRO A 405 -17.66 21.71 -6.40
N GLN A 406 -18.49 22.72 -6.17
CA GLN A 406 -19.85 22.82 -6.71
C GLN A 406 -19.95 23.87 -7.81
N ASP A 407 -19.21 24.98 -7.67
CA ASP A 407 -18.96 25.94 -8.74
C ASP A 407 -17.51 25.82 -9.19
N ARG A 408 -17.27 24.93 -10.17
CA ARG A 408 -15.93 24.61 -10.66
C ARG A 408 -15.21 25.82 -11.26
N GLU A 409 -15.94 26.71 -11.96
CA GLU A 409 -15.36 27.90 -12.58
C GLU A 409 -14.90 28.92 -11.53
N ALA A 410 -15.68 29.12 -10.47
CA ALA A 410 -15.27 29.99 -9.37
C ALA A 410 -14.04 29.43 -8.65
N VAL A 411 -13.99 28.12 -8.38
CA VAL A 411 -12.80 27.47 -7.79
C VAL A 411 -11.58 27.64 -8.70
N VAL A 412 -11.71 27.39 -10.00
CA VAL A 412 -10.61 27.56 -10.96
C VAL A 412 -10.11 29.01 -10.99
N ARG A 413 -11.01 30.00 -10.98
CA ARG A 413 -10.62 31.41 -10.93
C ARG A 413 -9.81 31.71 -9.68
N VAL A 414 -10.28 31.28 -8.50
CA VAL A 414 -9.56 31.45 -7.24
C VAL A 414 -8.17 30.81 -7.30
N VAL A 415 -8.06 29.59 -7.83
CA VAL A 415 -6.76 28.92 -7.99
C VAL A 415 -5.85 29.70 -8.94
N GLY A 416 -6.35 30.13 -10.09
CA GLY A 416 -5.61 30.91 -11.08
C GLY A 416 -5.12 32.26 -10.55
N ASP A 417 -5.94 32.94 -9.74
CA ASP A 417 -5.61 34.21 -9.09
C ASP A 417 -4.64 34.04 -7.89
N GLY A 418 -4.25 32.80 -7.57
CA GLY A 418 -3.33 32.49 -6.48
C GLY A 418 -3.97 32.48 -5.09
N GLY A 419 -5.30 32.36 -5.01
CA GLY A 419 -6.03 32.23 -3.76
C GLY A 419 -5.74 30.93 -2.99
N GLY A 420 -6.02 30.96 -1.69
CA GLY A 420 -5.88 29.82 -0.80
C GLY A 420 -7.18 29.02 -0.65
N SER A 421 -7.14 27.98 0.19
CA SER A 421 -8.31 27.11 0.40
C SER A 421 -9.53 27.82 0.98
N ARG A 422 -9.30 28.80 1.86
CA ARG A 422 -10.38 29.61 2.44
C ARG A 422 -11.17 30.39 1.39
N ASP A 423 -10.51 30.78 0.30
CA ASP A 423 -11.10 31.61 -0.74
C ASP A 423 -11.99 30.78 -1.67
N PHE A 424 -11.68 29.50 -1.88
CA PHE A 424 -12.51 28.61 -2.70
C PHE A 424 -13.52 27.76 -1.93
N HIS A 425 -13.40 27.63 -0.60
CA HIS A 425 -14.37 26.86 0.21
C HIS A 425 -15.84 27.28 0.00
N PRO A 426 -16.19 28.57 -0.17
CA PRO A 426 -17.59 28.97 -0.44
C PRO A 426 -18.18 28.39 -1.74
N PHE A 427 -17.34 27.94 -2.67
CA PHE A 427 -17.75 27.43 -3.99
C PHE A 427 -17.83 25.90 -4.04
N GLY A 428 -17.85 25.23 -2.89
CA GLY A 428 -18.02 23.79 -2.82
C GLY A 428 -18.43 23.33 -1.42
N ARG A 429 -18.31 22.02 -1.19
CA ARG A 429 -18.72 21.38 0.06
C ARG A 429 -17.62 20.49 0.62
N MET A 430 -17.54 20.44 1.96
CA MET A 430 -16.71 19.48 2.66
C MET A 430 -17.39 18.11 2.69
N VAL A 431 -16.62 17.05 2.47
CA VAL A 431 -17.11 15.67 2.46
C VAL A 431 -16.18 14.81 3.28
N THR A 432 -16.75 14.01 4.19
CA THR A 432 -16.02 13.06 5.01
C THR A 432 -16.48 11.64 4.74
N LEU A 433 -15.55 10.77 4.35
CA LEU A 433 -15.74 9.32 4.31
C LEU A 433 -15.12 8.70 5.57
N ARG A 434 -15.83 7.74 6.16
CA ARG A 434 -15.33 6.94 7.27
C ARG A 434 -15.13 5.50 6.84
N ARG A 435 -14.13 4.86 7.44
CA ARG A 435 -13.99 3.42 7.36
C ARG A 435 -15.28 2.78 7.91
N PRO A 436 -15.94 1.88 7.16
CA PRO A 436 -17.06 1.12 7.69
C PRO A 436 -16.64 0.37 8.96
N ALA A 437 -17.53 0.26 9.94
CA ALA A 437 -17.29 -0.62 11.08
C ALA A 437 -17.09 -2.05 10.58
N GLN A 438 -16.05 -2.74 11.06
CA GLN A 438 -15.89 -4.17 10.81
C GLN A 438 -16.99 -4.89 11.59
N THR A 439 -17.95 -5.48 10.88
CA THR A 439 -19.01 -6.35 11.44
C THR A 439 -18.48 -7.72 11.80
#